data_AF-A0A7W0P834-F1
#
_entry.id   AF-A0A7W0P834-F1
#
_cell.length_a   1.000
_cell.length_b   1.000
_cell.length_c   1.000
_cell.angle_alpha   90.00
_cell.angle_beta   90.00
_cell.angle_gamma   90.00
#
_symmetry.space_group_name_H-M   'P 1'
#
loop_
_entity.id
_entity.type
_entity.pdbx_description
1 polymer ?
#
loop_
_entity_poly.entity_id
_entity_poly.type
_entity_poly.pdbx_seq_one_letter_code
_entity_poly.pdbx_strand_id
1 'polypeptide(L)'
;MSARWPAAATAVLISAVGLLALGGCGGEEEPELTSAQVIQHVYRRGGVQLSPSGDAKPGTTILALPFELRELYGGFEIYLFNGKNRAVEALLEDAKPDDLGIYWVRDQQGGWLALSKYGANLILAWFDAPGNRTVSPKWHRLDTLLEELV
;
A
#
# COMPACT_ATOMS: atom_id res chain seq x y z
N MET A 1 57.41 8.92 29.44
CA MET A 1 56.59 8.61 28.25
C MET A 1 55.42 7.73 28.70
N SER A 2 54.21 8.23 28.51
CA SER A 2 52.91 7.52 28.36
C SER A 2 52.45 6.58 29.50
N ALA A 3 51.63 7.07 30.44
CA ALA A 3 50.15 7.00 30.49
C ALA A 3 49.63 5.69 31.14
N ARG A 4 49.38 5.66 32.45
CA ARG A 4 48.09 5.92 33.16
C ARG A 4 46.95 4.94 32.78
N TRP A 5 46.85 3.82 33.53
CA TRP A 5 45.71 3.17 34.22
C TRP A 5 44.26 3.61 33.85
N PRO A 6 43.18 2.79 34.01
CA PRO A 6 43.00 1.88 35.17
C PRO A 6 42.10 0.61 35.03
N ALA A 7 42.10 -0.17 36.13
CA ALA A 7 40.99 -0.84 36.83
C ALA A 7 39.97 -1.68 36.01
N ALA A 8 39.93 -3.00 36.19
CA ALA A 8 39.28 -3.70 37.31
C ALA A 8 37.82 -3.28 37.54
N ALA A 9 36.87 -4.12 37.14
CA ALA A 9 35.53 -4.20 37.73
C ALA A 9 34.84 -5.52 37.37
N THR A 10 35.00 -6.46 38.29
CA THR A 10 33.97 -7.30 38.92
C THR A 10 32.57 -7.37 38.29
N ALA A 11 32.13 -8.63 38.15
CA ALA A 11 30.80 -9.12 37.80
C ALA A 11 29.61 -8.42 38.45
N VAL A 12 28.50 -8.33 37.71
CA VAL A 12 27.15 -8.25 38.28
C VAL A 12 26.19 -9.12 37.44
N LEU A 13 25.69 -10.18 38.06
CA LEU A 13 24.47 -10.90 37.72
C LEU A 13 23.28 -9.94 37.88
N ILE A 14 22.49 -9.71 36.84
CA ILE A 14 21.15 -9.11 36.98
C ILE A 14 20.12 -9.95 36.23
N SER A 15 19.48 -10.81 37.01
CA SER A 15 18.05 -11.12 37.05
C SER A 15 17.26 -11.07 35.73
N ALA A 16 16.87 -12.26 35.29
CA ALA A 16 15.65 -12.47 34.52
C ALA A 16 14.45 -11.88 35.30
N VAL A 17 13.93 -10.75 34.84
CA VAL A 17 12.60 -10.27 35.23
C VAL A 17 11.69 -10.63 34.06
N GLY A 18 10.90 -11.68 34.28
CA GLY A 18 9.74 -11.96 33.47
C GLY A 18 8.74 -10.80 33.60
N LEU A 19 8.41 -10.22 32.47
CA LEU A 19 7.15 -9.49 32.29
C LEU A 19 6.39 -10.23 31.20
N LEU A 20 5.64 -11.25 31.65
CA LEU A 20 4.43 -11.71 30.99
C LEU A 20 3.45 -10.53 31.01
N ALA A 21 3.48 -9.70 29.97
CA ALA A 21 2.38 -8.81 29.68
C ALA A 21 1.25 -9.68 29.09
N LEU A 22 0.19 -9.79 29.90
CA LEU A 22 -1.07 -10.41 29.59
C LEU A 22 -1.62 -9.91 28.24
N GLY A 23 -2.27 -10.81 27.52
CA GLY A 23 -2.88 -10.53 26.23
C GLY A 23 -3.87 -9.37 26.31
N GLY A 24 -3.57 -8.32 25.55
CA GLY A 24 -4.61 -7.61 24.83
C GLY A 24 -4.66 -8.21 23.43
N CYS A 25 -5.73 -8.92 23.10
CA CYS A 25 -6.20 -9.01 21.71
C CYS A 25 -6.63 -7.60 21.27
N GLY A 26 -5.67 -6.67 21.17
CA GLY A 26 -5.78 -5.56 20.26
C GLY A 26 -5.34 -6.13 18.94
N GLY A 27 -6.28 -6.54 18.10
CA GLY A 27 -5.96 -6.55 16.67
C GLY A 27 -5.49 -5.12 16.38
N GLU A 28 -4.20 -4.96 16.10
CA GLU A 28 -3.69 -3.69 15.60
C GLU A 28 -4.48 -3.42 14.32
N GLU A 29 -5.53 -2.58 14.44
CA GLU A 29 -6.26 -2.10 13.28
C GLU A 29 -5.23 -1.41 12.40
N GLU A 30 -4.97 -2.03 11.25
CA GLU A 30 -3.98 -1.52 10.31
C GLU A 30 -4.34 -0.07 9.98
N PRO A 31 -3.40 0.88 10.20
CA PRO A 31 -3.73 2.29 10.15
C PRO A 31 -4.20 2.68 8.75
N GLU A 32 -5.32 3.39 8.67
CA GLU A 32 -5.84 3.90 7.40
C GLU A 32 -4.86 4.94 6.83
N LEU A 33 -4.49 4.77 5.55
CA LEU A 33 -3.69 5.74 4.82
C LEU A 33 -4.55 6.95 4.45
N THR A 34 -3.93 8.13 4.47
CA THR A 34 -4.54 9.37 3.96
C THR A 34 -4.05 9.67 2.55
N SER A 35 -4.85 10.42 1.78
CA SER A 35 -4.47 10.82 0.42
C SER A 35 -3.19 11.66 0.41
N ALA A 36 -3.00 12.49 1.42
CA ALA A 36 -1.78 13.27 1.60
C ALA A 36 -0.53 12.38 1.78
N GLN A 37 -0.62 11.30 2.56
CA GLN A 37 0.49 10.36 2.73
C GLN A 37 0.82 9.65 1.42
N VAL A 38 -0.19 9.18 0.68
CA VAL A 38 0.01 8.51 -0.62
C VAL A 38 0.65 9.46 -1.62
N ILE A 39 0.09 10.68 -1.79
CA ILE A 39 0.63 11.70 -2.71
C ILE A 39 2.08 12.04 -2.35
N GLN A 40 2.35 12.30 -1.06
CA GLN A 40 3.69 12.68 -0.62
C GLN A 40 4.70 11.55 -0.78
N HIS A 41 4.30 10.30 -0.52
CA HIS A 41 5.16 9.14 -0.70
C HIS A 41 5.53 8.95 -2.18
N VAL A 42 4.52 8.87 -3.06
CA VAL A 42 4.71 8.67 -4.50
C VAL A 42 5.52 9.81 -5.12
N TYR A 43 5.30 11.05 -4.68
CA TYR A 43 6.12 12.19 -5.11
C TYR A 43 7.58 12.07 -4.67
N ARG A 44 7.83 11.77 -3.38
CA ARG A 44 9.21 11.70 -2.86
C ARG A 44 10.02 10.54 -3.43
N ARG A 45 9.38 9.39 -3.67
CA ARG A 45 10.05 8.15 -4.09
C ARG A 45 10.06 7.98 -5.61
N GLY A 46 8.96 8.35 -6.28
CA GLY A 46 8.79 8.19 -7.72
C GLY A 46 8.94 9.47 -8.53
N GLY A 47 8.96 10.66 -7.90
CA GLY A 47 8.97 11.94 -8.60
C GLY A 47 7.65 12.27 -9.31
N VAL A 48 6.57 11.56 -8.98
CA VAL A 48 5.28 11.67 -9.66
C VAL A 48 4.28 12.40 -8.78
N GLN A 49 3.70 13.48 -9.32
CA GLN A 49 2.63 14.21 -8.65
C GLN A 49 1.29 13.56 -8.96
N LEU A 50 0.70 12.90 -7.96
CA LEU A 50 -0.69 12.45 -8.02
C LEU A 50 -1.64 13.62 -7.74
N SER A 51 -2.82 13.56 -8.35
CA SER A 51 -3.88 14.55 -8.17
C SER A 51 -5.22 13.85 -7.88
N PRO A 52 -6.07 14.42 -7.02
CA PRO A 52 -7.44 13.95 -6.87
C PRO A 52 -8.20 14.02 -8.20
N SER A 53 -8.91 12.94 -8.52
CA SER A 53 -9.88 12.92 -9.61
C SER A 53 -11.25 13.40 -9.12
N GLY A 54 -12.00 14.10 -9.98
CA GLY A 54 -13.35 14.57 -9.70
C GLY A 54 -14.41 13.47 -9.68
N ASP A 55 -14.07 12.25 -10.10
CA ASP A 55 -15.01 11.13 -10.27
C ASP A 55 -15.24 10.31 -8.98
N ALA A 56 -14.72 10.78 -7.85
CA ALA A 56 -14.79 10.07 -6.59
C ALA A 56 -16.22 10.03 -6.01
N LYS A 57 -16.64 8.84 -5.54
CA LYS A 57 -17.89 8.66 -4.79
C LYS A 57 -17.74 9.12 -3.33
N PRO A 58 -18.84 9.45 -2.62
CA PRO A 58 -18.77 9.75 -1.19
C PRO A 58 -18.04 8.65 -0.39
N GLY A 59 -17.09 9.04 0.45
CA GLY A 59 -16.28 8.10 1.23
C GLY A 59 -15.13 7.46 0.45
N THR A 60 -14.82 7.94 -0.76
CA THR A 60 -13.66 7.50 -1.54
C THR A 60 -12.90 8.72 -2.04
N THR A 61 -11.58 8.62 -2.10
CA THR A 61 -10.72 9.54 -2.84
C THR A 61 -10.09 8.76 -3.97
N ILE A 62 -10.20 9.26 -5.19
CA ILE A 62 -9.51 8.68 -6.35
C ILE A 62 -8.31 9.57 -6.64
N LEU A 63 -7.12 9.00 -6.66
CA LEU A 63 -5.91 9.68 -7.10
C LEU A 63 -5.53 9.15 -8.48
N ALA A 64 -5.28 10.07 -9.41
CA ALA A 64 -4.91 9.75 -10.77
C ALA A 64 -3.53 10.32 -11.09
N LEU A 65 -2.89 9.69 -12.07
CA LEU A 65 -1.70 10.21 -12.70
C LEU A 65 -2.06 11.36 -13.65
N PRO A 66 -1.15 12.34 -13.84
CA PRO A 66 -1.21 13.27 -14.96
C PRO A 66 -1.36 12.49 -16.28
N PHE A 67 -2.18 13.01 -17.19
CA PHE A 67 -2.50 12.33 -18.44
C PHE A 67 -1.24 12.02 -19.27
N GLU A 68 -0.25 12.93 -19.23
CA GLU A 68 1.03 12.84 -19.93
C GLU A 68 1.87 11.65 -19.45
N LEU A 69 1.64 11.16 -18.23
CA LEU A 69 2.36 10.03 -17.65
C LEU A 69 1.70 8.68 -17.96
N ARG A 70 0.52 8.65 -18.59
CA ARG A 70 -0.16 7.41 -18.97
C ARG A 70 0.65 6.57 -19.95
N GLU A 71 1.51 7.15 -20.78
CA GLU A 71 2.38 6.33 -21.65
C GLU A 71 3.47 5.61 -20.87
N LEU A 72 3.98 6.21 -19.79
CA LEU A 72 5.09 5.67 -19.00
C LEU A 72 4.64 4.71 -17.90
N TYR A 73 3.47 4.99 -17.34
CA TYR A 73 2.90 4.27 -16.22
C TYR A 73 1.74 3.39 -16.68
N GLY A 74 0.90 3.86 -17.60
CA GLY A 74 -0.31 3.18 -18.04
C GLY A 74 -1.58 3.80 -17.47
N GLY A 75 -2.71 3.16 -17.75
CA GLY A 75 -4.01 3.57 -17.22
C GLY A 75 -4.17 3.08 -15.78
N PHE A 76 -4.00 3.99 -14.82
CA PHE A 76 -4.15 3.68 -13.41
C PHE A 76 -5.14 4.61 -12.71
N GLU A 77 -5.77 4.07 -11.68
CA GLU A 77 -6.40 4.83 -10.62
C GLU A 77 -5.99 4.24 -9.26
N ILE A 78 -5.78 5.10 -8.29
CA ILE A 78 -5.55 4.72 -6.90
C ILE A 78 -6.79 5.10 -6.10
N TYR A 79 -7.45 4.11 -5.53
CA TYR A 79 -8.62 4.31 -4.69
C TYR A 79 -8.20 4.29 -3.23
N LEU A 80 -8.57 5.34 -2.52
CA LEU A 80 -8.43 5.44 -1.08
C LEU A 80 -9.82 5.48 -0.46
N PHE A 81 -10.16 4.47 0.33
CA PHE A 81 -11.45 4.38 1.00
C PHE A 81 -11.36 5.02 2.39
N ASN A 82 -12.32 5.90 2.70
CA ASN A 82 -12.38 6.58 3.98
C ASN A 82 -13.31 5.79 4.91
N GLY A 83 -12.76 5.22 5.98
CA GLY A 83 -13.50 4.44 6.96
C GLY A 83 -13.77 2.99 6.55
N LYS A 84 -13.61 2.09 7.54
CA LYS A 84 -14.03 0.67 7.62
C LYS A 84 -14.01 -0.09 6.29
N ASN A 85 -13.03 -0.99 6.16
CA ASN A 85 -12.74 -2.05 5.16
C ASN A 85 -13.89 -2.63 4.30
N ARG A 86 -15.16 -2.46 4.65
CA ARG A 86 -16.32 -3.00 3.92
C ARG A 86 -16.41 -2.53 2.48
N ALA A 87 -15.97 -1.31 2.16
CA ALA A 87 -15.96 -0.82 0.77
C ALA A 87 -14.89 -1.55 -0.07
N VAL A 88 -13.73 -1.82 0.53
CA VAL A 88 -12.67 -2.63 -0.09
C VAL A 88 -13.14 -4.08 -0.25
N GLU A 89 -13.73 -4.66 0.79
CA GLU A 89 -14.32 -6.01 0.73
C GLU A 89 -15.40 -6.12 -0.33
N ALA A 90 -16.27 -5.11 -0.48
CA ALA A 90 -17.29 -5.09 -1.52
C ALA A 90 -16.71 -4.92 -2.93
N LEU A 91 -15.59 -4.21 -3.08
CA LEU A 91 -14.91 -4.06 -4.37
C LEU A 91 -14.24 -5.37 -4.81
N LEU A 92 -13.61 -6.06 -3.86
CA LEU A 92 -12.88 -7.30 -4.13
C LEU A 92 -13.82 -8.52 -4.15
N GLU A 93 -14.96 -8.46 -3.45
CA GLU A 93 -15.99 -9.51 -3.34
C GLU A 93 -15.40 -10.93 -3.28
N ASP A 94 -15.82 -11.83 -4.17
CA ASP A 94 -15.37 -13.23 -4.27
C ASP A 94 -14.06 -13.38 -5.07
N ALA A 95 -13.44 -12.28 -5.51
CA ALA A 95 -12.18 -12.35 -6.21
C ALA A 95 -11.09 -12.82 -5.25
N LYS A 96 -10.40 -13.87 -5.65
CA LYS A 96 -9.19 -14.32 -4.96
C LYS A 96 -7.98 -13.70 -5.66
N PRO A 97 -6.97 -13.27 -4.90
CA PRO A 97 -5.73 -12.84 -5.50
C PRO A 97 -5.06 -14.03 -6.20
N ASP A 98 -4.35 -13.77 -7.28
CA ASP A 98 -3.44 -14.75 -7.89
C ASP A 98 -2.11 -14.84 -7.10
N ASP A 99 -1.14 -15.60 -7.63
CA ASP A 99 0.17 -15.79 -7.00
C ASP A 99 0.99 -14.48 -6.87
N LEU A 100 0.59 -13.41 -7.57
CA LEU A 100 1.18 -12.08 -7.49
C LEU A 100 0.39 -11.14 -6.57
N GLY A 101 -0.66 -11.61 -5.89
CA GLY A 101 -1.50 -10.77 -5.05
C GLY A 101 -2.56 -9.97 -5.82
N ILE A 102 -2.72 -10.22 -7.13
CA ILE A 102 -3.60 -9.42 -7.99
C ILE A 102 -5.01 -10.02 -8.01
N TYR A 103 -5.99 -9.19 -7.68
CA TYR A 103 -7.40 -9.51 -7.79
C TYR A 103 -7.91 -9.13 -9.19
N TRP A 104 -8.38 -10.12 -9.93
CA TRP A 104 -8.89 -9.93 -11.29
C TRP A 104 -10.42 -9.81 -11.30
N VAL A 105 -10.93 -8.60 -11.51
CA VAL A 105 -12.38 -8.34 -11.59
C VAL A 105 -12.79 -8.01 -13.04
N ARG A 106 -14.01 -8.38 -13.43
CA ARG A 106 -14.52 -8.04 -14.78
C ARG A 106 -14.96 -6.58 -14.81
N ASP A 107 -14.60 -5.88 -15.88
CA ASP A 107 -15.18 -4.55 -16.15
C ASP A 107 -16.56 -4.68 -16.80
N GLN A 108 -17.29 -3.56 -16.89
CA GLN A 108 -18.64 -3.51 -17.49
C GLN A 108 -18.64 -3.74 -19.01
N GLN A 109 -17.49 -3.61 -19.66
CA GLN A 109 -17.28 -3.78 -21.10
C GLN A 109 -16.80 -5.20 -21.46
N GLY A 110 -16.70 -6.09 -20.47
CA GLY A 110 -16.26 -7.48 -20.62
C GLY A 110 -14.74 -7.70 -20.55
N GLY A 111 -13.97 -6.64 -20.30
CA GLY A 111 -12.54 -6.69 -20.02
C GLY A 111 -12.21 -7.08 -18.58
N TRP A 112 -10.94 -6.92 -18.23
CA TRP A 112 -10.41 -7.25 -16.91
C TRP A 112 -9.76 -6.01 -16.28
N LEU A 113 -10.07 -5.79 -15.01
CA LEU A 113 -9.41 -4.82 -14.15
C LEU A 113 -8.53 -5.58 -13.16
N ALA A 114 -7.25 -5.21 -13.11
CA ALA A 114 -6.31 -5.76 -12.14
C ALA A 114 -6.31 -4.87 -10.90
N LEU A 115 -6.55 -5.45 -9.72
CA LEU A 115 -6.56 -4.72 -8.46
C LEU A 115 -5.49 -5.27 -7.52
N SER A 116 -4.64 -4.41 -6.95
CA SER A 116 -3.78 -4.75 -5.82
C SER A 116 -4.25 -4.00 -4.58
N LYS A 117 -4.30 -4.71 -3.44
CA LYS A 117 -4.68 -4.15 -2.15
C LYS A 117 -3.45 -3.86 -1.30
N TYR A 118 -3.43 -2.66 -0.73
CA TYR A 118 -2.38 -2.14 0.13
C TYR A 118 -2.98 -1.74 1.47
N GLY A 119 -2.50 -2.41 2.51
CA GLY A 119 -3.04 -2.30 3.86
C GLY A 119 -4.56 -2.29 3.97
N ALA A 120 -5.11 -1.45 4.85
CA ALA A 120 -6.54 -1.46 5.14
C ALA A 120 -7.40 -0.90 4.00
N ASN A 121 -6.99 0.23 3.41
CA ASN A 121 -7.92 1.10 2.67
C ASN A 121 -7.41 1.61 1.31
N LEU A 122 -6.29 1.11 0.80
CA LEU A 122 -5.68 1.55 -0.44
C LEU A 122 -5.77 0.45 -1.51
N ILE A 123 -6.31 0.78 -2.68
CA ILE A 123 -6.39 -0.11 -3.84
C ILE A 123 -5.71 0.57 -5.03
N LEU A 124 -4.80 -0.14 -5.69
CA LEU A 124 -4.30 0.23 -7.01
C LEU A 124 -5.12 -0.52 -8.07
N ALA A 125 -5.65 0.22 -9.04
CA ALA A 125 -6.40 -0.35 -10.15
C ALA A 125 -5.68 -0.13 -11.49
N TRP A 126 -5.51 -1.20 -12.26
CA TRP A 126 -5.00 -1.20 -13.62
C TRP A 126 -6.13 -1.41 -14.61
N PHE A 127 -6.24 -0.50 -15.56
CA PHE A 127 -7.08 -0.69 -16.73
C PHE A 127 -6.20 -1.29 -17.84
N ASP A 128 -6.20 -2.61 -17.99
CA ASP A 128 -5.43 -3.25 -19.06
C ASP A 128 -6.09 -3.05 -20.44
N ALA A 129 -5.29 -3.22 -21.49
CA ALA A 129 -5.79 -3.37 -22.84
C ALA A 129 -6.75 -4.57 -22.92
N PRO A 130 -7.85 -4.48 -23.69
CA PRO A 130 -8.91 -5.49 -23.68
C PRO A 130 -8.39 -6.87 -24.11
N GLY A 131 -8.66 -7.89 -23.30
CA GLY A 131 -8.68 -9.30 -23.73
C GLY A 131 -7.96 -10.29 -22.83
N ASN A 132 -6.95 -9.89 -22.05
CA ASN A 132 -6.14 -10.80 -21.24
C ASN A 132 -6.01 -10.33 -19.78
N ARG A 133 -5.86 -11.28 -18.85
CA ARG A 133 -5.45 -11.01 -17.46
C ARG A 133 -3.93 -10.84 -17.43
N THR A 134 -3.44 -9.67 -17.82
CA THR A 134 -2.00 -9.40 -17.82
C THR A 134 -1.74 -8.01 -17.27
N VAL A 135 -0.66 -7.87 -16.51
CA VAL A 135 -0.15 -6.56 -16.12
C VAL A 135 1.10 -6.28 -16.94
N SER A 136 1.21 -5.06 -17.47
CA SER A 136 2.42 -4.65 -18.20
C SER A 136 3.57 -4.38 -17.21
N PRO A 137 4.85 -4.40 -17.63
CA PRO A 137 5.96 -3.99 -16.77
C PRO A 137 5.83 -2.58 -16.17
N LYS A 138 4.95 -1.73 -16.73
CA LYS A 138 4.66 -0.39 -16.19
C LYS A 138 3.84 -0.44 -14.91
N TRP A 139 3.04 -1.50 -14.71
CA TRP A 139 2.31 -1.81 -13.47
C TRP A 139 3.25 -1.77 -12.25
N HIS A 140 4.32 -2.57 -12.33
CA HIS A 140 5.23 -2.79 -11.22
C HIS A 140 5.88 -1.52 -10.66
N ARG A 141 5.98 -0.45 -11.46
CA ARG A 141 6.56 0.82 -11.00
C ARG A 141 5.71 1.46 -9.91
N LEU A 142 4.39 1.50 -10.11
CA LEU A 142 3.50 2.11 -9.13
C LEU A 142 3.17 1.13 -8.00
N ASP A 143 3.04 -0.15 -8.34
CA ASP A 143 2.90 -1.27 -7.40
C ASP A 143 4.00 -1.24 -6.31
N THR A 144 5.27 -1.25 -6.73
CA THR A 144 6.41 -1.19 -5.80
C THR A 144 6.39 0.07 -4.92
N LEU A 145 6.00 1.23 -5.47
CA LEU A 145 5.92 2.48 -4.69
C LEU A 145 4.80 2.44 -3.64
N LEU A 146 3.75 1.64 -3.84
CA LEU A 146 2.68 1.49 -2.86
C LEU A 146 2.97 0.36 -1.87
N GLU A 147 3.67 -0.69 -2.28
CA GLU A 147 4.24 -1.71 -1.38
C GLU A 147 5.19 -1.07 -0.36
N GLU A 148 6.03 -0.11 -0.76
CA GLU A 148 6.95 0.59 0.16
C GLU A 148 6.24 1.49 1.20
N LEU A 149 4.94 1.73 1.05
CA LEU A 149 4.16 2.62 1.92
C LEU A 149 3.50 1.88 3.11
N VAL A 150 3.31 0.56 3.01
CA VAL A 150 2.63 -0.29 4.00
C VAL A 150 3.58 -1.28 4.65
#